data_AF-A0A8T3YR39-F1
#
_entry.id   AF-A0A8T3YR39-F1
#
_cell.length_a   1.000
_cell.length_b   1.000
_cell.length_c   1.000
_cell.angle_alpha   90.00
_cell.angle_beta   90.00
_cell.angle_gamma   90.00
#
_symmetry.space_group_name_H-M   'P 1'
#
loop_
_entity.id
_entity.type
_entity.pdbx_description
1 polymer ?
#
loop_
_entity_poly.entity_id
_entity_poly.type
_entity_poly.pdbx_seq_one_letter_code
_entity_poly.pdbx_strand_id
1 'polypeptide(L)'
;MQEQYLIEHIRKYVEFEMQQGYQLKDIKEALINYGYNSGLVAHAINPFLKGLRQVKPKTQKQASAQQLREMNDEMYFYIQNMLIDYIKQQMNKGYSVKAIKGALLRAGHHEDMLNKAIKFVQQGKVIDYENPIKTILPAHFLLVVSLFLLVVLTLFVSISTDENLLKVLLTLMPGFFGVLLTYTIITSTTSTPAKLASSKNRLLVQLTPLLATAIVVVLFVILTQYTFIYQTAQSTTLLLLNAVPAFILSGFMCMLAPKEK
;
A
#
# COMPACT_ATOMS: atom_id res chain seq x y z
N MET A 1 32.68 35.27 5.91
CA MET A 1 32.55 34.27 7.00
C MET A 1 31.69 33.08 6.59
N GLN A 2 30.55 33.27 5.91
CA GLN A 2 29.67 32.17 5.44
C GLN A 2 30.34 31.22 4.44
N GLU A 3 31.19 31.73 3.53
CA GLU A 3 31.84 30.93 2.50
C GLU A 3 32.84 29.90 3.06
N GLN A 4 33.69 30.31 4.01
CA GLN A 4 34.65 29.40 4.66
C GLN A 4 33.94 28.29 5.44
N TYR A 5 32.84 28.60 6.12
CA TYR A 5 32.01 27.60 6.79
C TYR A 5 31.46 26.58 5.80
N LEU A 6 30.94 27.04 4.65
CA LEU A 6 30.40 26.18 3.61
C LEU A 6 31.47 25.27 2.99
N ILE A 7 32.66 25.82 2.73
CA ILE A 7 33.81 25.03 2.23
C ILE A 7 34.18 23.93 3.23
N GLU A 8 34.23 24.24 4.52
CA GLU A 8 34.58 23.25 5.54
C GLU A 8 33.47 22.19 5.71
N HIS A 9 32.20 22.60 5.59
CA HIS A 9 31.08 21.67 5.58
C HIS A 9 31.16 20.69 4.39
N ILE A 10 31.41 21.21 3.17
CA ILE A 10 31.58 20.37 1.97
C ILE A 10 32.77 19.43 2.14
N ARG A 11 33.89 19.89 2.74
CA ARG A 11 35.05 19.02 3.00
C ARG A 11 34.72 17.87 3.94
N LYS A 12 34.03 18.14 5.05
CA LYS A 12 33.59 17.10 5.99
C LYS A 12 32.64 16.11 5.31
N TYR A 13 31.75 16.59 4.44
CA TYR A 13 30.87 15.75 3.65
C TYR A 13 31.65 14.86 2.66
N VAL A 14 32.58 15.44 1.88
CA VAL A 14 33.44 14.70 0.94
C VAL A 14 34.23 13.62 1.67
N GLU A 15 34.82 13.96 2.81
CA GLU A 15 35.57 13.03 3.64
C GLU A 15 34.70 11.87 4.12
N PHE A 16 33.49 12.16 4.61
CA PHE A 16 32.52 11.14 5.02
C PHE A 16 32.14 10.20 3.86
N GLU A 17 31.77 10.73 2.69
CA GLU A 17 31.35 9.90 1.56
C GLU A 17 32.53 9.08 0.99
N MET A 18 33.74 9.61 1.00
CA MET A 18 34.94 8.84 0.67
C MET A 18 35.17 7.68 1.65
N GLN A 19 34.89 7.86 2.95
CA GLN A 19 34.95 6.77 3.94
C GLN A 19 33.90 5.68 3.67
N GLN A 20 32.72 6.05 3.14
CA GLN A 20 31.69 5.11 2.68
C GLN A 20 32.05 4.44 1.34
N GLY A 21 33.18 4.83 0.74
CA GLY A 21 33.67 4.26 -0.50
C GLY A 21 33.10 4.92 -1.75
N TYR A 22 32.57 6.14 -1.72
CA TYR A 22 32.29 6.87 -2.96
C TYR A 22 33.57 7.42 -3.60
N GLN A 23 33.62 7.51 -4.92
CA GLN A 23 34.75 8.13 -5.61
C GLN A 23 34.61 9.64 -5.62
N LEU A 24 35.74 10.35 -5.55
CA LEU A 24 35.77 11.81 -5.52
C LEU A 24 35.05 12.45 -6.72
N LYS A 25 35.13 11.80 -7.89
CA LYS A 25 34.41 12.22 -9.11
C LYS A 25 32.89 12.19 -8.89
N ASP A 26 32.37 11.10 -8.33
CA ASP A 26 30.94 10.89 -8.11
C ASP A 26 30.40 11.88 -7.05
N ILE A 27 31.19 12.12 -5.99
CA ILE A 27 30.83 13.09 -4.94
C ILE A 27 30.77 14.50 -5.50
N LYS A 28 31.74 14.90 -6.34
CA LYS A 28 31.75 16.19 -7.01
C LYS A 28 30.48 16.39 -7.85
N GLU A 29 30.12 15.38 -8.63
CA GLU A 29 28.93 15.42 -9.50
C GLU A 29 27.64 15.51 -8.68
N ALA A 30 27.51 14.71 -7.62
CA ALA A 30 26.35 14.75 -6.72
C ALA A 30 26.18 16.12 -6.05
N LEU A 31 27.27 16.73 -5.55
CA LEU A 31 27.22 18.07 -4.97
C LEU A 31 26.75 19.13 -5.97
N ILE A 32 27.22 19.07 -7.22
CA ILE A 32 26.77 20.00 -8.27
C ILE A 32 25.29 19.78 -8.59
N ASN A 33 24.86 18.51 -8.72
CA ASN A 33 23.46 18.16 -8.98
C ASN A 33 22.53 18.56 -7.82
N TYR A 34 23.03 18.56 -6.59
CA TYR A 34 22.31 19.02 -5.40
C TYR A 34 22.18 20.55 -5.33
N GLY A 35 22.83 21.29 -6.23
CA GLY A 35 22.74 22.75 -6.34
C GLY A 35 23.88 23.53 -5.71
N TYR A 36 24.97 22.88 -5.28
CA TYR A 36 26.15 23.61 -4.81
C TYR A 36 26.89 24.28 -5.98
N ASN A 37 27.43 25.47 -5.73
CA ASN A 37 28.22 26.20 -6.72
C ASN A 37 29.49 25.41 -7.11
N SER A 38 29.72 25.24 -8.41
CA SER A 38 30.81 24.43 -8.95
C SER A 38 32.21 24.91 -8.56
N GLY A 39 32.41 26.23 -8.45
CA GLY A 39 33.66 26.85 -7.99
C GLY A 39 33.95 26.54 -6.52
N LEU A 40 32.92 26.65 -5.67
CA LEU A 40 33.03 26.29 -4.25
C LEU A 40 33.35 24.80 -4.06
N VAL A 41 32.66 23.92 -4.80
CA VAL A 41 32.92 22.49 -4.77
C VAL A 41 34.35 22.18 -5.23
N ALA A 42 34.82 22.80 -6.30
CA ALA A 42 36.20 22.63 -6.78
C ALA A 42 37.23 23.07 -5.74
N HIS A 43 37.00 24.21 -5.08
CA HIS A 43 37.87 24.72 -4.02
C HIS A 43 37.89 23.80 -2.79
N ALA A 44 36.74 23.26 -2.39
CA ALA A 44 36.62 22.33 -1.28
C ALA A 44 37.32 20.98 -1.56
N ILE A 45 37.25 20.48 -2.79
CA ILE A 45 37.79 19.17 -3.21
C ILE A 45 39.29 19.21 -3.53
N ASN A 46 39.85 20.37 -3.90
CA ASN A 46 41.26 20.52 -4.29
C ASN A 46 42.28 19.85 -3.34
N PRO A 47 42.14 19.92 -1.99
CA PRO A 47 43.07 19.24 -1.07
C PRO A 47 43.09 17.71 -1.24
N PHE A 48 41.97 17.09 -1.58
CA PHE A 48 41.88 15.65 -1.81
C PHE A 48 42.53 15.25 -3.15
N LEU A 49 42.35 16.07 -4.20
CA LEU A 49 42.99 15.85 -5.51
C LEU A 49 44.52 15.94 -5.45
N LYS A 50 45.04 16.88 -4.65
CA LYS A 50 46.48 17.06 -4.45
C LYS A 50 47.11 16.03 -3.51
N GLY A 51 46.33 15.08 -2.99
CA GLY A 51 46.80 14.11 -2.00
C GLY A 51 47.15 14.72 -0.63
N LEU A 52 46.77 15.98 -0.39
CA LEU A 52 47.00 16.66 0.90
C LEU A 52 46.07 16.13 2.01
N ARG A 53 44.97 15.47 1.62
CA ARG A 53 44.13 14.65 2.51
C ARG A 53 43.89 13.29 1.88
N GLN A 54 44.33 12.23 2.56
CA GLN A 54 44.04 10.85 2.19
C GLN A 54 42.95 10.30 3.11
N VAL A 55 41.93 9.70 2.51
CA VAL A 55 40.83 9.05 3.25
C VAL A 55 40.92 7.55 2.97
N LYS A 56 41.13 6.75 4.02
CA LYS A 56 41.08 5.29 3.90
C LYS A 56 39.61 4.84 3.92
N PRO A 57 39.14 4.06 2.93
CA PRO A 57 37.79 3.52 2.96
C PRO A 57 37.61 2.58 4.16
N LYS A 58 36.44 2.59 4.79
CA LYS A 58 36.09 1.56 5.78
C LYS A 58 35.89 0.24 5.03
N THR A 59 36.89 -0.62 5.03
CA THR A 59 36.77 -1.94 4.40
C THR A 59 35.96 -2.84 5.33
N GLN A 60 34.75 -3.21 4.91
CA GLN A 60 33.97 -4.25 5.58
C GLN A 60 34.10 -5.56 4.79
N LYS A 61 34.22 -6.67 5.51
CA LYS A 61 34.31 -8.00 4.92
C LYS A 61 32.97 -8.30 4.23
N GLN A 62 33.00 -8.63 2.94
CA GLN A 62 31.79 -8.97 2.19
C GLN A 62 31.08 -10.17 2.83
N ALA A 63 29.76 -10.06 2.95
CA ALA A 63 28.93 -11.20 3.32
C ALA A 63 29.06 -12.30 2.26
N SER A 64 29.34 -13.53 2.68
CA SER A 64 29.43 -14.67 1.77
C SER A 64 28.06 -15.04 1.21
N ALA A 65 28.03 -15.62 0.01
CA ALA A 65 26.80 -16.14 -0.60
C ALA A 65 26.10 -17.18 0.28
N GLN A 66 26.86 -17.92 1.09
CA GLN A 66 26.33 -18.91 2.03
C GLN A 66 25.58 -18.24 3.18
N GLN A 67 26.11 -17.16 3.75
CA GLN A 67 25.44 -16.39 4.81
C GLN A 67 24.09 -15.81 4.37
N LEU A 68 23.93 -15.50 3.08
CA LEU A 68 22.64 -15.05 2.54
C LEU A 68 21.62 -16.17 2.38
N ARG A 69 22.09 -17.39 2.08
CA ARG A 69 21.21 -18.57 1.96
C ARG A 69 20.75 -19.07 3.33
N GLU A 70 21.58 -18.90 4.34
CA GLU A 70 21.28 -19.24 5.74
C GLU A 70 20.43 -18.17 6.44
N MET A 71 20.22 -17.03 5.79
CA MET A 71 19.43 -15.93 6.33
C MET A 71 17.94 -16.24 6.12
N ASN A 72 17.14 -16.10 7.18
CA ASN A 72 15.67 -16.19 7.09
C ASN A 72 15.16 -15.22 6.02
N ASP A 73 14.21 -15.66 5.19
CA ASP A 73 13.53 -14.88 4.16
C ASP A 73 13.07 -13.51 4.68
N GLU A 74 12.54 -13.44 5.90
CA GLU A 74 12.13 -12.17 6.53
C GLU A 74 13.29 -11.18 6.65
N MET A 75 14.45 -11.64 7.12
CA MET A 75 15.66 -10.82 7.25
C MET A 75 16.22 -10.45 5.88
N TYR A 76 16.15 -11.36 4.90
CA TYR A 76 16.52 -11.07 3.51
C TYR A 76 15.71 -9.91 2.92
N PHE A 77 14.38 -9.97 3.05
CA PHE A 77 13.50 -8.92 2.57
C PHE A 77 13.70 -7.61 3.34
N TYR A 78 13.90 -7.68 4.66
CA TYR A 78 14.19 -6.52 5.48
C TYR A 78 15.43 -5.76 4.99
N ILE A 79 16.57 -6.46 4.82
CA ILE A 79 17.81 -5.85 4.34
C ILE A 79 17.64 -5.33 2.91
N GLN A 80 16.96 -6.09 2.04
CA GLN A 80 16.69 -5.65 0.68
C GLN A 80 15.90 -4.33 0.65
N ASN A 81 14.91 -4.17 1.52
CA ASN A 81 14.12 -2.94 1.61
C ASN A 81 14.94 -1.75 2.12
N MET A 82 15.76 -1.95 3.17
CA MET A 82 16.69 -0.91 3.61
C MET A 82 17.63 -0.46 2.48
N LEU A 83 18.10 -1.39 1.64
CA LEU A 83 18.89 -1.06 0.46
C LEU A 83 18.09 -0.27 -0.56
N ILE A 84 16.83 -0.63 -0.83
CA ILE A 84 15.94 0.11 -1.74
C ILE A 84 15.78 1.56 -1.27
N ASP A 85 15.50 1.78 0.01
CA ASP A 85 15.28 3.11 0.58
C ASP A 85 16.57 3.94 0.56
N TYR A 86 17.70 3.33 0.91
CA TYR A 86 19.01 3.97 0.79
C TYR A 86 19.32 4.37 -0.65
N ILE A 87 19.11 3.48 -1.62
CA ILE A 87 19.35 3.76 -3.05
C ILE A 87 18.49 4.93 -3.51
N LYS A 88 17.19 4.94 -3.18
CA LYS A 88 16.29 6.06 -3.50
C LYS A 88 16.79 7.38 -2.90
N GLN A 89 17.17 7.36 -1.62
CA GLN A 89 17.67 8.54 -0.93
C GLN A 89 18.94 9.09 -1.60
N GLN A 90 19.87 8.22 -2.01
CA GLN A 90 21.09 8.65 -2.69
C GLN A 90 20.85 9.13 -4.12
N MET A 91 19.90 8.52 -4.85
CA MET A 91 19.48 9.03 -6.16
C MET A 91 18.87 10.43 -6.05
N ASN A 92 18.05 10.69 -5.02
CA ASN A 92 17.49 12.02 -4.75
C ASN A 92 18.57 13.06 -4.40
N LYS A 93 19.73 12.61 -3.91
CA LYS A 93 20.92 13.47 -3.68
C LYS A 93 21.76 13.69 -4.96
N GLY A 94 21.38 13.09 -6.08
CA GLY A 94 22.06 13.26 -7.38
C GLY A 94 23.15 12.23 -7.67
N TYR A 95 23.28 11.16 -6.88
CA TYR A 95 24.23 10.08 -7.17
C TYR A 95 23.72 9.14 -8.27
N SER A 96 24.62 8.74 -9.17
CA SER A 96 24.31 7.74 -10.18
C SER A 96 24.16 6.34 -9.57
N VAL A 97 23.29 5.51 -10.17
CA VAL A 97 23.09 4.11 -9.75
C VAL A 97 24.41 3.33 -9.74
N LYS A 98 25.32 3.63 -10.68
CA LYS A 98 26.65 3.01 -10.76
C LYS A 98 27.53 3.38 -9.56
N ALA A 99 27.52 4.65 -9.15
CA ALA A 99 28.27 5.11 -7.98
C ALA A 99 27.74 4.47 -6.69
N ILE A 100 26.42 4.45 -6.53
CA ILE A 100 25.75 3.82 -5.38
C ILE A 100 26.07 2.32 -5.31
N LYS A 101 25.98 1.60 -6.45
CA LYS A 101 26.36 0.18 -6.51
C LYS A 101 27.81 -0.02 -6.07
N GLY A 102 28.73 0.81 -6.59
CA GLY A 102 30.15 0.72 -6.25
C GLY A 102 30.44 0.97 -4.77
N ALA A 103 29.77 1.94 -4.15
CA ALA A 103 29.91 2.22 -2.72
C ALA A 103 29.38 1.07 -1.87
N LEU A 104 28.19 0.55 -2.16
CA LEU A 104 27.58 -0.54 -1.40
C LEU A 104 28.37 -1.85 -1.52
N LEU A 105 28.94 -2.16 -2.70
CA LEU A 105 29.82 -3.32 -2.86
C LEU A 105 31.11 -3.20 -2.03
N ARG A 106 31.69 -2.00 -1.96
CA ARG A 106 32.87 -1.70 -1.13
C ARG A 106 32.55 -1.73 0.37
N ALA A 107 31.32 -1.40 0.74
CA ALA A 107 30.79 -1.53 2.10
C ALA A 107 30.48 -2.99 2.48
N GLY A 108 30.66 -3.96 1.59
CA GLY A 108 30.51 -5.38 1.91
C GLY A 108 29.15 -5.99 1.58
N HIS A 109 28.24 -5.22 0.95
CA HIS A 109 26.95 -5.77 0.52
C HIS A 109 27.13 -6.76 -0.65
N HIS A 110 26.30 -7.79 -0.66
CA HIS A 110 26.36 -8.82 -1.70
C HIS A 110 25.71 -8.35 -3.00
N GLU A 111 26.37 -8.71 -4.11
CA GLU A 111 26.02 -8.22 -5.44
C GLU A 111 24.60 -8.60 -5.87
N ASP A 112 24.17 -9.84 -5.65
CA ASP A 112 22.83 -10.27 -6.08
C ASP A 112 21.68 -9.52 -5.40
N MET A 113 21.77 -9.32 -4.08
CA MET A 113 20.76 -8.58 -3.32
C MET A 113 20.72 -7.12 -3.78
N LEU A 114 21.89 -6.52 -3.99
CA LEU A 114 22.03 -5.17 -4.48
C LEU A 114 21.46 -5.01 -5.90
N ASN A 115 21.74 -5.94 -6.81
CA ASN A 115 21.20 -5.94 -8.16
C ASN A 115 19.67 -6.05 -8.15
N LYS A 116 19.09 -6.88 -7.27
CA LYS A 116 17.64 -6.95 -7.10
C LYS A 116 17.08 -5.63 -6.56
N ALA A 117 17.68 -5.05 -5.52
CA ALA A 117 17.26 -3.76 -4.96
C ALA A 117 17.29 -2.64 -6.02
N ILE A 118 18.37 -2.54 -6.80
CA ILE A 118 18.50 -1.58 -7.91
C ILE A 118 17.40 -1.80 -8.95
N LYS A 119 17.14 -3.06 -9.34
CA LYS A 119 16.07 -3.38 -10.29
C LYS A 119 14.70 -2.94 -9.76
N PHE A 120 14.41 -3.12 -8.48
CA PHE A 120 13.17 -2.66 -7.86
C PHE A 120 13.03 -1.13 -7.93
N VAL A 121 14.08 -0.39 -7.60
CA VAL A 121 14.09 1.08 -7.67
C VAL A 121 13.86 1.56 -9.11
N GLN A 122 14.56 0.98 -10.09
CA GLN A 122 14.43 1.33 -11.51
C GLN A 122 13.04 1.04 -12.08
N GLN A 123 12.37 0.00 -11.59
CA GLN A 123 11.01 -0.35 -12.02
C GLN A 123 9.93 0.52 -11.38
N GLY A 124 10.26 1.43 -10.46
CA GLY A 124 9.28 2.23 -9.73
C GLY A 124 8.34 1.40 -8.85
N LYS A 125 8.66 0.11 -8.62
CA LYS A 125 7.89 -0.78 -7.75
C LYS A 125 8.27 -0.48 -6.31
N VAL A 126 7.54 0.46 -5.70
CA VAL A 126 7.59 0.65 -4.25
C VAL A 126 6.82 -0.51 -3.63
N ILE A 127 7.52 -1.48 -3.06
CA ILE A 127 6.87 -2.46 -2.20
C ILE A 127 6.79 -1.82 -0.81
N ASP A 128 5.69 -1.13 -0.53
CA ASP A 128 5.39 -0.62 0.82
C ASP A 128 5.04 -1.81 1.72
N TYR A 129 6.06 -2.40 2.35
CA TYR A 129 5.88 -3.43 3.38
C TYR A 129 5.41 -2.85 4.74
N GLU A 130 5.33 -1.53 4.90
CA GLU A 130 4.59 -0.90 6.02
C GLU A 130 3.09 -1.18 5.97
N ASN A 131 2.58 -1.70 4.86
CA ASN A 131 1.30 -2.38 4.88
C ASN A 131 1.58 -3.85 5.19
N PRO A 132 1.46 -4.30 6.47
CA PRO A 132 1.43 -5.73 6.75
C PRO A 132 0.41 -6.32 5.80
N ILE A 133 0.73 -7.48 5.20
CA ILE A 133 -0.12 -8.23 4.26
C ILE A 133 -1.57 -8.06 4.73
N LYS A 134 -2.27 -7.08 4.17
CA LYS A 134 -3.69 -6.95 4.42
C LYS A 134 -4.17 -8.19 3.72
N THR A 135 -4.62 -9.17 4.48
CA THR A 135 -5.42 -10.27 3.96
C THR A 135 -6.66 -9.62 3.39
N ILE A 136 -6.54 -9.11 2.16
CA ILE A 136 -7.64 -8.61 1.36
C ILE A 136 -8.36 -9.88 1.00
N LEU A 137 -9.32 -10.27 1.84
CA LEU A 137 -10.26 -11.31 1.48
C LEU A 137 -10.86 -10.89 0.13
N PRO A 138 -10.79 -11.74 -0.90
CA PRO A 138 -11.31 -11.40 -2.21
C PRO A 138 -12.77 -10.99 -2.05
N ALA A 139 -13.20 -9.86 -2.62
CA ALA A 139 -14.58 -9.40 -2.52
C ALA A 139 -15.60 -10.48 -2.95
N HIS A 140 -15.19 -11.34 -3.89
CA HIS A 140 -15.99 -12.45 -4.40
C HIS A 140 -16.22 -13.52 -3.31
N PHE A 141 -15.20 -13.78 -2.48
CA PHE A 141 -15.33 -14.70 -1.35
C PHE A 141 -16.33 -14.17 -0.32
N LEU A 142 -16.25 -12.87 0.01
CA LEU A 142 -17.20 -12.24 0.93
C LEU A 142 -18.64 -12.29 0.39
N LEU A 143 -18.85 -12.10 -0.91
CA LEU A 143 -20.16 -12.25 -1.54
C LEU A 143 -20.68 -13.68 -1.40
N VAL A 144 -19.86 -14.69 -1.70
CA VAL A 144 -20.25 -16.10 -1.60
C VAL A 144 -20.64 -16.46 -0.16
N VAL A 145 -19.85 -16.04 0.82
CA VAL A 145 -20.16 -16.24 2.25
C VAL A 145 -21.46 -15.55 2.64
N SER A 146 -21.67 -14.31 2.17
CA SER A 146 -22.90 -13.54 2.48
C SER A 146 -24.15 -14.19 1.88
N LEU A 147 -24.09 -14.64 0.62
CA LEU A 147 -25.18 -15.36 -0.02
C LEU A 147 -25.47 -16.69 0.67
N PHE A 148 -24.44 -17.43 1.06
CA PHE A 148 -24.58 -18.67 1.81
C PHE A 148 -25.28 -18.43 3.15
N LEU A 149 -24.85 -17.42 3.92
CA LEU A 149 -25.49 -17.06 5.19
C LEU A 149 -26.95 -16.66 5.02
N LEU A 150 -27.30 -15.94 3.95
CA LEU A 150 -28.69 -15.57 3.66
C LEU A 150 -29.56 -16.80 3.34
N VAL A 151 -29.04 -17.79 2.62
CA VAL A 151 -29.75 -19.06 2.37
C VAL A 151 -29.98 -19.82 3.67
N VAL A 152 -28.94 -19.96 4.52
CA VAL A 152 -29.04 -20.62 5.83
C VAL A 152 -30.07 -19.91 6.71
N LEU A 153 -30.06 -18.57 6.73
CA LEU A 153 -31.04 -17.77 7.46
C LEU A 153 -32.46 -18.00 6.94
N THR A 154 -32.66 -18.04 5.61
CA THR A 154 -33.97 -18.29 4.99
C THR A 154 -34.54 -19.63 5.45
N LEU A 155 -33.72 -20.69 5.44
CA LEU A 155 -34.10 -22.01 5.91
C LEU A 155 -34.43 -22.00 7.41
N PHE A 156 -33.57 -21.38 8.22
CA PHE A 156 -33.76 -21.28 9.67
C PHE A 156 -35.07 -20.56 10.02
N VAL A 157 -35.36 -19.45 9.36
CA VAL A 157 -36.58 -18.68 9.58
C VAL A 157 -37.82 -19.48 9.15
N SER A 158 -37.78 -20.10 7.97
CA SER A 158 -38.88 -20.95 7.48
C SER A 158 -39.22 -22.08 8.45
N ILE A 159 -38.21 -22.77 8.99
CA ILE A 159 -38.39 -23.82 10.01
C ILE A 159 -38.93 -23.22 11.31
N SER A 160 -38.38 -22.09 11.77
CA SER A 160 -38.73 -21.53 13.08
C SER A 160 -40.14 -20.94 13.14
N THR A 161 -40.69 -20.52 11.99
CA THR A 161 -42.03 -19.92 11.92
C THR A 161 -43.07 -20.82 11.28
N ASP A 162 -42.72 -22.07 10.92
CA ASP A 162 -43.57 -23.00 10.15
C ASP A 162 -44.16 -22.35 8.88
N GLU A 163 -43.44 -21.42 8.28
CA GLU A 163 -43.89 -20.68 7.09
C GLU A 163 -43.33 -21.29 5.81
N ASN A 164 -44.08 -21.16 4.71
CA ASN A 164 -43.63 -21.64 3.41
C ASN A 164 -42.30 -20.95 3.02
N LEU A 165 -41.31 -21.76 2.64
CA LEU A 165 -39.98 -21.30 2.24
C LEU A 165 -40.03 -20.20 1.18
N LEU A 166 -40.93 -20.30 0.20
CA LEU A 166 -41.09 -19.30 -0.86
C LEU A 166 -41.55 -17.95 -0.31
N LYS A 167 -42.45 -17.95 0.68
CA LYS A 167 -42.95 -16.74 1.34
C LYS A 167 -41.83 -16.07 2.13
N VAL A 168 -41.07 -16.85 2.92
CA VAL A 168 -39.91 -16.34 3.66
C VAL A 168 -38.82 -15.81 2.74
N LEU A 169 -38.53 -16.51 1.64
CA LEU A 169 -37.59 -16.07 0.62
C LEU A 169 -38.02 -14.74 -0.03
N LEU A 170 -39.30 -14.59 -0.38
CA LEU A 170 -39.86 -13.35 -0.91
C LEU A 170 -39.77 -12.20 0.09
N THR A 171 -39.92 -12.47 1.39
CA THR A 171 -39.74 -11.46 2.44
C THR A 171 -38.26 -11.10 2.66
N LEU A 172 -37.33 -12.00 2.35
CA LEU A 172 -35.88 -11.79 2.46
C LEU A 172 -35.23 -11.20 1.19
N MET A 173 -35.89 -11.28 0.05
CA MET A 173 -35.45 -10.73 -1.25
C MET A 173 -34.84 -9.31 -1.18
N PRO A 174 -35.42 -8.35 -0.42
CA PRO A 174 -34.83 -7.02 -0.28
C PRO A 174 -33.40 -7.05 0.28
N GLY A 175 -33.12 -7.95 1.22
CA GLY A 175 -31.78 -8.16 1.78
C GLY A 175 -30.80 -8.73 0.75
N PHE A 176 -31.24 -9.71 -0.06
CA PHE A 176 -30.43 -10.25 -1.16
C PHE A 176 -30.06 -9.18 -2.18
N PHE A 177 -31.03 -8.36 -2.60
CA PHE A 177 -30.78 -7.24 -3.49
C PHE A 177 -29.84 -6.21 -2.88
N GLY A 178 -29.98 -5.94 -1.57
CA GLY A 178 -29.08 -5.05 -0.84
C GLY A 178 -27.62 -5.51 -0.92
N VAL A 179 -27.36 -6.78 -0.58
CA VAL A 179 -26.01 -7.36 -0.64
C VAL A 179 -25.44 -7.34 -2.06
N LEU A 180 -26.23 -7.70 -3.07
CA LEU A 180 -25.82 -7.67 -4.47
C LEU A 180 -25.50 -6.25 -4.95
N LEU A 181 -26.33 -5.26 -4.59
CA LEU A 181 -26.13 -3.86 -4.94
C LEU A 181 -24.86 -3.30 -4.29
N THR A 182 -24.65 -3.57 -2.99
CA THR A 182 -23.43 -3.18 -2.29
C THR A 182 -22.19 -3.80 -2.95
N TYR A 183 -22.26 -5.09 -3.33
CA TYR A 183 -21.17 -5.76 -4.02
C TYR A 183 -20.87 -5.15 -5.40
N THR A 184 -21.89 -4.89 -6.23
CA THR A 184 -21.69 -4.29 -7.56
C THR A 184 -21.11 -2.88 -7.45
N ILE A 185 -21.51 -2.12 -6.44
CA ILE A 185 -20.95 -0.78 -6.18
C ILE A 185 -19.48 -0.87 -5.74
N ILE A 186 -19.14 -1.74 -4.79
CA ILE A 186 -17.74 -1.91 -4.33
C ILE A 186 -16.85 -2.40 -5.47
N THR A 187 -17.30 -3.36 -6.28
CA THR A 187 -16.51 -3.90 -7.39
C THR A 187 -16.39 -2.93 -8.56
N SER A 188 -17.44 -2.18 -8.90
CA SER A 188 -17.36 -1.14 -9.94
C SER A 188 -16.43 0.01 -9.54
N THR A 189 -16.47 0.44 -8.28
CA THR A 189 -15.56 1.48 -7.76
C THR A 189 -14.11 1.04 -7.71
N THR A 190 -13.83 -0.19 -7.22
CA THR A 190 -12.46 -0.72 -7.12
C THR A 190 -11.84 -1.15 -8.45
N SER A 191 -12.65 -1.49 -9.45
CA SER A 191 -12.16 -1.86 -10.79
C SER A 191 -11.94 -0.68 -11.73
N THR A 192 -12.42 0.52 -11.36
CA THR A 192 -12.16 1.73 -12.15
C THR A 192 -10.67 2.06 -12.13
N PRO A 193 -10.00 2.14 -13.29
CA PRO A 193 -8.57 2.41 -13.34
C PRO A 193 -8.23 3.77 -12.72
N ALA A 194 -7.10 3.82 -12.01
CA ALA A 194 -6.53 4.99 -11.31
C ALA A 194 -6.48 6.30 -12.13
N LYS A 195 -6.70 6.26 -13.45
CA LYS A 195 -6.84 7.42 -14.31
C LYS A 195 -8.11 8.25 -14.06
N LEU A 196 -9.17 7.69 -13.45
CA LEU A 196 -10.36 8.45 -13.06
C LEU A 196 -10.27 9.09 -11.66
N ALA A 197 -9.29 8.69 -10.85
CA ALA A 197 -8.98 9.27 -9.53
C ALA A 197 -8.23 10.61 -9.65
N SER A 198 -8.64 11.47 -10.58
CA SER A 198 -8.29 12.88 -10.56
C SER A 198 -8.86 13.51 -9.29
N SER A 199 -8.10 14.40 -8.63
CA SER A 199 -8.40 14.97 -7.31
C SER A 199 -9.81 15.55 -7.18
N LYS A 200 -10.43 15.93 -8.30
CA LYS A 200 -11.79 16.50 -8.37
C LYS A 200 -12.91 15.52 -8.01
N ASN A 201 -12.70 14.21 -8.16
CA ASN A 201 -13.75 13.19 -7.91
C ASN A 201 -13.53 12.36 -6.63
N ARG A 202 -12.50 12.67 -5.83
CA ARG A 202 -12.18 11.92 -4.59
C ARG A 202 -13.36 11.89 -3.61
N LEU A 203 -14.09 13.00 -3.50
CA LEU A 203 -15.24 13.11 -2.61
C LEU A 203 -16.42 12.23 -3.06
N LEU A 204 -16.65 12.11 -4.37
CA LEU A 204 -17.68 11.20 -4.91
C LEU A 204 -17.34 9.74 -4.62
N VAL A 205 -16.09 9.32 -4.83
CA VAL A 205 -15.63 7.95 -4.54
C VAL A 205 -15.78 7.63 -3.05
N GLN A 206 -15.42 8.57 -2.16
CA GLN A 206 -15.57 8.41 -0.72
C GLN A 206 -17.03 8.36 -0.24
N LEU A 207 -17.94 9.08 -0.90
CA LEU A 207 -19.38 9.07 -0.57
C LEU A 207 -20.14 7.91 -1.21
N THR A 208 -19.56 7.21 -2.19
CA THR A 208 -20.22 6.14 -2.93
C THR A 208 -20.72 5.00 -2.01
N PRO A 209 -19.96 4.52 -1.00
CA PRO A 209 -20.46 3.52 -0.05
C PRO A 209 -21.64 4.03 0.77
N LEU A 210 -21.62 5.31 1.14
CA LEU A 210 -22.66 5.93 1.96
C LEU A 210 -23.97 6.10 1.16
N LEU A 211 -23.85 6.54 -0.09
CA LEU A 211 -24.97 6.60 -1.03
C LEU A 211 -25.52 5.21 -1.34
N ALA A 212 -24.66 4.20 -1.50
CA ALA A 212 -25.06 2.81 -1.67
C ALA A 212 -25.91 2.32 -0.50
N THR A 213 -25.44 2.52 0.74
CA THR A 213 -26.21 2.18 1.93
C THR A 213 -27.53 2.93 2.01
N ALA A 214 -27.55 4.23 1.67
CA ALA A 214 -28.79 5.00 1.67
C ALA A 214 -29.80 4.46 0.64
N ILE A 215 -29.36 4.12 -0.57
CA ILE A 215 -30.19 3.51 -1.60
C ILE A 215 -30.74 2.16 -1.15
N VAL A 216 -29.90 1.31 -0.54
CA VAL A 216 -30.34 0.01 0.01
C VAL A 216 -31.39 0.19 1.10
N VAL A 217 -31.21 1.16 2.01
CA VAL A 217 -32.19 1.45 3.06
C VAL A 217 -33.51 1.95 2.48
N VAL A 218 -33.48 2.86 1.51
CA VAL A 218 -34.71 3.36 0.85
C VAL A 218 -35.43 2.23 0.11
N LEU A 219 -34.71 1.42 -0.66
CA LEU A 219 -35.27 0.24 -1.34
C LEU A 219 -35.86 -0.76 -0.33
N PHE A 220 -35.16 -1.00 0.78
CA PHE A 220 -35.66 -1.86 1.86
C PHE A 220 -36.96 -1.32 2.44
N VAL A 221 -37.05 -0.02 2.73
CA VAL A 221 -38.28 0.60 3.24
C VAL A 221 -39.42 0.50 2.22
N ILE A 222 -39.18 0.75 0.93
CA ILE A 222 -40.21 0.64 -0.11
C ILE A 222 -40.69 -0.80 -0.25
N LEU A 223 -39.77 -1.76 -0.31
CA LEU A 223 -40.11 -3.17 -0.47
C LEU A 223 -40.83 -3.71 0.77
N THR A 224 -40.43 -3.27 1.97
CA THR A 224 -41.09 -3.68 3.21
C THR A 224 -42.51 -3.11 3.32
N GLN A 225 -42.71 -1.84 2.97
CA GLN A 225 -44.04 -1.22 2.86
C GLN A 225 -44.92 -1.97 1.85
N TYR A 226 -44.36 -2.36 0.70
CA TYR A 226 -45.09 -3.15 -0.29
C TYR A 226 -45.50 -4.51 0.28
N THR A 227 -44.60 -5.23 0.97
CA THR A 227 -44.97 -6.50 1.62
C THR A 227 -45.98 -6.34 2.75
N PHE A 228 -45.98 -5.20 3.45
CA PHE A 228 -46.93 -4.91 4.55
C PHE A 228 -48.37 -4.78 4.05
N ILE A 229 -48.56 -4.22 2.86
CA ILE A 229 -49.88 -4.08 2.21
C ILE A 229 -50.51 -5.46 1.92
N TYR A 230 -49.70 -6.51 1.80
CA TYR A 230 -50.14 -7.85 1.41
C TYR A 230 -50.07 -8.92 2.53
N GLN A 231 -49.74 -8.59 3.79
CA GLN A 231 -49.59 -9.61 4.86
C GLN A 231 -50.25 -9.28 6.23
N THR A 232 -50.65 -10.35 6.93
CA THR A 232 -51.21 -10.41 8.29
C THR A 232 -50.17 -10.12 9.38
N ALA A 233 -50.61 -9.63 10.57
CA ALA A 233 -49.79 -9.10 11.68
C ALA A 233 -48.55 -9.92 12.15
N GLN A 234 -48.48 -11.22 11.88
CA GLN A 234 -47.30 -12.06 12.16
C GLN A 234 -46.09 -11.75 11.23
N SER A 235 -46.31 -11.06 10.10
CA SER A 235 -45.25 -10.66 9.15
C SER A 235 -44.31 -9.59 9.71
N THR A 236 -44.77 -8.79 10.67
CA THR A 236 -44.01 -7.66 11.23
C THR A 236 -42.74 -8.12 11.94
N THR A 237 -42.81 -9.24 12.68
CA THR A 237 -41.68 -9.81 13.40
C THR A 237 -40.65 -10.41 12.44
N LEU A 238 -41.12 -11.07 11.38
CA LEU A 238 -40.28 -11.61 10.30
C LEU A 238 -39.53 -10.50 9.55
N LEU A 239 -40.20 -9.38 9.32
CA LEU A 239 -39.64 -8.24 8.60
C LEU A 239 -38.56 -7.51 9.41
N LEU A 240 -38.75 -7.40 10.73
CA LEU A 240 -37.76 -6.84 11.65
C LEU A 240 -36.53 -7.76 11.79
N LEU A 241 -36.75 -9.08 11.79
CA LEU A 241 -35.68 -10.08 11.81
C LEU A 241 -34.82 -10.04 10.55
N ASN A 242 -35.37 -9.62 9.41
CA ASN A 242 -34.67 -9.53 8.12
C ASN A 242 -33.79 -8.28 7.98
N ALA A 243 -34.17 -7.17 8.64
CA ALA A 243 -33.39 -5.93 8.62
C ALA A 243 -32.01 -6.13 9.28
N VAL A 244 -31.96 -6.83 10.42
CA VAL A 244 -30.75 -7.00 11.24
C VAL A 244 -29.59 -7.67 10.48
N PRO A 245 -29.76 -8.84 9.83
CA PRO A 245 -28.70 -9.48 9.06
C PRO A 245 -28.29 -8.66 7.83
N ALA A 246 -29.23 -7.99 7.14
CA ALA A 246 -28.90 -7.16 5.99
C ALA A 246 -28.01 -5.96 6.39
N PHE A 247 -28.30 -5.31 7.53
CA PHE A 247 -27.46 -4.23 8.06
C PHE A 247 -26.09 -4.73 8.55
N ILE A 248 -26.05 -5.87 9.25
CA ILE A 248 -24.80 -6.46 9.74
C ILE A 248 -23.90 -6.85 8.57
N LEU A 249 -24.44 -7.57 7.57
CA LEU A 249 -23.67 -7.99 6.39
C LEU A 249 -23.18 -6.80 5.56
N SER A 250 -24.02 -5.78 5.38
CA SER A 250 -23.63 -4.54 4.70
C SER A 250 -22.52 -3.80 5.46
N GLY A 251 -22.62 -3.74 6.79
CA GLY A 251 -21.59 -3.17 7.66
C GLY A 251 -20.25 -3.91 7.57
N PHE A 252 -20.27 -5.26 7.62
CA PHE A 252 -19.09 -6.09 7.45
C PHE A 252 -18.44 -5.90 6.07
N MET A 253 -19.24 -5.86 5.01
CA MET A 253 -18.76 -5.60 3.65
C MET A 253 -18.07 -4.24 3.55
N CYS A 254 -18.64 -3.19 4.16
CA CYS A 254 -18.04 -1.85 4.19
C CYS A 254 -16.75 -1.78 5.05
N MET A 255 -16.68 -2.50 6.18
CA MET A 255 -15.49 -2.52 7.03
C MET A 255 -14.32 -3.29 6.42
N LEU A 256 -14.62 -4.38 5.72
CA LEU A 256 -13.64 -5.27 5.10
C LEU A 256 -13.26 -4.83 3.67
N ALA A 257 -14.00 -3.90 3.08
CA ALA A 257 -13.64 -3.29 1.81
C ALA A 257 -12.25 -2.62 1.92
N PRO A 258 -11.38 -2.79 0.90
CA PRO A 258 -10.07 -2.17 0.90
C PRO A 258 -10.21 -0.64 0.97
N LYS A 259 -9.76 -0.04 2.07
CA LYS A 259 -9.64 1.41 2.19
C LYS A 259 -8.48 1.88 1.31
N GLU A 260 -8.77 2.66 0.27
CA GLU A 260 -7.76 3.43 -0.46
C GLU A 260 -7.07 4.39 0.54
N LYS A 261 -5.73 4.39 0.55
CA LYS A 261 -4.92 5.42 1.23
C LYS A 261 -4.79 6.63 0.29
#